data_AF-A0A2L2XAI7-F1
#
_entry.id   AF-A0A2L2XAI7-F1
#
_cell.length_a   1.000
_cell.length_b   1.000
_cell.length_c   1.000
_cell.angle_alpha   90.00
_cell.angle_beta   90.00
_cell.angle_gamma   90.00
#
_symmetry.space_group_name_H-M   'P 1'
#
loop_
_entity.id
_entity.type
_entity.pdbx_description
1 polymer ?
#
loop_
_entity_poly.entity_id
_entity_poly.type
_entity_poly.pdbx_seq_one_letter_code
_entity_poly.pdbx_strand_id
1 'polypeptide(L)'
;MNFGELMVRFRERWQGLTRVQKIIAVSVVVVILLALAFLGQKLFSTPYAPLFTGLDPKEAGKIAEELKKEKIPYRVTDQGKTIEVPENKVYETRISLASSGALYNSGVGFELFDQNKLGVTEFEQQVGYQRALQEELRRTIVQLDAVEQARVHLVLPRKSLFLDEQVEPSASIALKLKPSATLAPEHVRGIVDLVTGSVEGLKPENVNIIDMEGNSLTDTLRLKDNSLNFTLQTLDHYEIKRAYEKELENRIQQMLRQILGPGKAVSMVTAELDFDQKQSTSTTYDEGKTLSQHNLEETGSGSTEGGPPGTDSELPGSTVSAQASTGSGSSYSKQENTTNYQVPSKQESVVEAPGSVKRLSASVVVNGNFPQSQLQQINNVVATAIGYDQARGDQITVSSMAFDDSLQKEAEAEMAAEKARAEAAKRNMLIAAMASGAFILLVLLVAYIAMLRRRRAARLAEELARQQEEEEINVLREDEPLEVVQRARSREDDIKDIAQENPDEVAEIIKLWLRE
;
A
#
# COMPACT_ATOMS: atom_id res chain seq x y z
N MET A 1 63.28 -30.23 33.70
CA MET A 1 64.25 -29.79 32.67
C MET A 1 64.65 -28.36 32.96
N ASN A 2 65.90 -28.15 33.39
CA ASN A 2 66.41 -26.83 33.76
C ASN A 2 66.64 -25.97 32.51
N PHE A 3 66.18 -24.71 32.55
CA PHE A 3 66.32 -23.76 31.45
C PHE A 3 67.80 -23.52 31.06
N GLY A 4 68.71 -23.70 32.02
CA GLY A 4 70.16 -23.66 31.81
C GLY A 4 70.70 -24.79 30.93
N GLU A 5 70.21 -26.02 31.10
CA GLU A 5 70.66 -27.17 30.30
C GLU A 5 70.14 -27.10 28.85
N LEU A 6 68.93 -26.56 28.67
CA LEU A 6 68.37 -26.28 27.34
C LEU A 6 69.18 -25.23 26.57
N MET A 7 69.64 -24.17 27.25
CA MET A 7 70.48 -23.13 26.65
C MET A 7 71.88 -23.66 26.25
N VAL A 8 72.48 -24.53 27.05
CA VAL A 8 73.79 -25.13 26.76
C VAL A 8 73.69 -26.09 25.57
N ARG A 9 72.70 -26.99 25.56
CA ARG A 9 72.44 -27.90 24.41
C ARG A 9 72.08 -27.14 23.13
N PHE A 10 71.38 -26.01 23.24
CA PHE A 10 71.10 -25.12 22.10
C PHE A 10 72.37 -24.47 21.57
N ARG A 11 73.28 -24.02 22.44
CA ARG A 11 74.55 -23.40 22.06
C ARG A 11 75.50 -24.39 21.38
N GLU A 12 75.60 -25.61 21.88
CA GLU A 12 76.42 -26.68 21.29
C GLU A 12 75.89 -27.10 19.92
N ARG A 13 74.56 -27.32 19.81
CA ARG A 13 73.93 -27.59 18.50
C ARG A 13 74.13 -26.41 17.55
N TRP A 14 73.94 -25.16 18.00
CA TRP A 14 74.15 -23.97 17.17
C TRP A 14 75.59 -23.84 16.68
N GLN A 15 76.60 -24.21 17.49
CA GLN A 15 78.00 -24.15 17.06
C GLN A 15 78.37 -25.24 16.05
N GLY A 16 77.77 -26.43 16.14
CA GLY A 16 77.97 -27.55 15.20
C GLY A 16 77.30 -27.41 13.83
N LEU A 17 76.37 -26.45 13.66
CA LEU A 17 75.71 -26.21 12.37
C LEU A 17 76.64 -25.50 11.37
N THR A 18 76.63 -25.99 10.13
CA THR A 18 77.33 -25.35 8.99
C THR A 18 76.75 -23.95 8.71
N ARG A 19 77.54 -23.05 8.08
CA ARG A 19 77.11 -21.66 7.80
C ARG A 19 75.76 -21.59 7.05
N VAL A 20 75.48 -22.56 6.19
CA VAL A 20 74.21 -22.65 5.44
C VAL A 20 73.04 -23.03 6.35
N GLN A 21 73.22 -24.00 7.26
CA GLN A 21 72.17 -24.41 8.19
C GLN A 21 71.81 -23.31 9.21
N LYS A 22 72.78 -22.46 9.60
CA LYS A 22 72.53 -21.27 10.43
C LYS A 22 71.66 -20.25 9.72
N ILE A 23 71.92 -19.98 8.44
CA ILE A 23 71.12 -19.04 7.63
C ILE A 23 69.69 -19.58 7.49
N ILE A 24 69.52 -20.88 7.23
CA ILE A 24 68.20 -21.52 7.15
C ILE A 24 67.45 -21.40 8.48
N ALA A 25 68.09 -21.73 9.61
CA ALA A 25 67.45 -21.64 10.92
C ALA A 25 67.00 -20.20 11.27
N VAL A 26 67.83 -19.19 10.99
CA VAL A 26 67.44 -17.78 11.17
C VAL A 26 66.29 -17.40 10.24
N SER A 27 66.33 -17.82 8.97
CA SER A 27 65.25 -17.51 8.01
C SER A 27 63.90 -18.09 8.44
N VAL A 28 63.89 -19.32 8.99
CA VAL A 28 62.67 -19.97 9.48
C VAL A 28 62.09 -19.22 10.68
N VAL A 29 62.94 -18.78 11.62
CA VAL A 29 62.49 -17.99 12.77
C VAL A 29 61.92 -16.64 12.33
N VAL A 30 62.55 -15.97 11.36
CA VAL A 30 62.05 -14.70 10.81
C VAL A 30 60.70 -14.89 10.11
N VAL A 31 60.53 -15.96 9.32
CA VAL A 31 59.25 -16.28 8.66
C VAL A 31 58.17 -16.60 9.68
N ILE A 32 58.49 -17.32 10.77
CA ILE A 32 57.54 -17.61 11.85
C ILE A 32 57.11 -16.33 12.57
N LEU A 33 58.05 -15.42 12.83
CA LEU A 33 57.74 -14.12 13.45
C LEU A 33 56.88 -13.25 12.54
N LEU A 34 57.15 -13.22 11.24
CA LEU A 34 56.31 -12.52 10.26
C LEU A 34 54.91 -13.14 10.14
N ALA A 35 54.82 -14.47 10.15
CA ALA A 35 53.56 -15.19 10.12
C ALA A 35 52.74 -14.91 11.39
N LEU A 36 53.36 -14.91 12.57
CA LEU A 36 52.70 -14.56 13.84
C LEU A 36 52.29 -13.08 13.90
N ALA A 37 53.10 -12.17 13.39
CA ALA A 37 52.75 -10.75 13.28
C ALA A 37 51.55 -10.55 12.35
N PHE A 38 51.53 -11.23 11.20
CA PHE A 38 50.41 -11.19 10.26
C PHE A 38 49.13 -11.81 10.84
N LEU A 39 49.25 -12.95 11.53
CA LEU A 39 48.12 -13.59 12.21
C LEU A 39 47.58 -12.73 13.36
N GLY A 40 48.47 -12.09 14.13
CA GLY A 40 48.11 -11.16 15.19
C GLY A 40 47.32 -9.98 14.65
N GLN A 41 47.80 -9.33 13.58
CA GLN A 41 47.05 -8.23 12.95
C GLN A 41 45.65 -8.65 12.47
N LYS A 42 45.54 -9.86 11.90
CA LYS A 42 44.25 -10.36 11.42
C LYS A 42 43.29 -10.74 12.56
N LEU A 43 43.81 -11.25 13.68
CA LEU A 43 43.00 -11.70 14.82
C LEU A 43 42.54 -10.54 15.72
N PHE A 44 43.29 -9.44 15.77
CA PHE A 44 42.93 -8.24 16.57
C PHE A 44 42.13 -7.18 15.79
N SER A 45 41.84 -7.39 14.52
CA SER A 45 41.00 -6.48 13.73
C SER A 45 39.52 -6.69 14.08
N THR A 46 38.89 -5.72 14.74
CA THR A 46 37.44 -5.75 14.99
C THR A 46 36.69 -5.60 13.65
N PRO A 47 35.81 -6.54 13.27
CA PRO A 47 35.01 -6.39 12.07
C PRO A 47 34.00 -5.25 12.27
N TYR A 48 33.98 -4.33 11.31
CA TYR A 48 32.99 -3.26 11.23
C TYR A 48 31.91 -3.69 10.24
N ALA A 49 30.66 -3.39 10.57
CA ALA A 49 29.52 -3.64 9.73
C ALA A 49 28.72 -2.33 9.54
N PRO A 50 28.08 -2.15 8.38
CA PRO A 50 27.31 -0.95 8.09
C PRO A 50 26.10 -0.85 9.03
N LEU A 51 26.08 0.21 9.84
CA LEU A 51 24.95 0.56 10.68
C LEU A 51 23.80 1.08 9.82
N PHE A 52 24.11 2.07 8.97
CA PHE A 52 23.21 2.68 7.98
C PHE A 52 23.99 3.03 6.71
N THR A 53 23.32 2.95 5.57
CA THR A 53 23.84 3.23 4.22
C THR A 53 22.93 4.21 3.51
N GLY A 54 23.49 5.08 2.66
CA GLY A 54 22.69 6.02 1.86
C GLY A 54 22.13 7.20 2.67
N LEU A 55 22.79 7.56 3.77
CA LEU A 55 22.41 8.70 4.60
C LEU A 55 22.71 10.03 3.90
N ASP A 56 21.87 11.04 4.15
CA ASP A 56 22.23 12.43 3.84
C ASP A 56 23.37 12.90 4.78
N PRO A 57 24.33 13.71 4.32
CA PRO A 57 25.42 14.20 5.16
C PRO A 57 24.96 14.88 6.47
N LYS A 58 23.77 15.52 6.46
CA LYS A 58 23.18 16.15 7.65
C LYS A 58 22.68 15.12 8.67
N GLU A 59 22.14 14.01 8.20
CA GLU A 59 21.65 12.90 9.02
C GLU A 59 22.82 12.10 9.62
N ALA A 60 23.86 11.85 8.80
CA ALA A 60 25.09 11.22 9.25
C ALA A 60 25.78 12.02 10.37
N GLY A 61 25.72 13.36 10.32
CA GLY A 61 26.24 14.22 11.39
C GLY A 61 25.52 14.04 12.73
N LYS A 62 24.19 13.98 12.74
CA LYS A 62 23.40 13.76 13.98
C LYS A 62 23.63 12.37 14.57
N ILE A 63 23.65 11.34 13.73
CA ILE A 63 23.91 9.97 14.16
C ILE A 63 25.34 9.85 14.73
N ALA A 64 26.33 10.48 14.09
CA ALA A 64 27.70 10.51 14.61
C ALA A 64 27.81 11.22 15.97
N GLU A 65 27.04 12.28 16.21
CA GLU A 65 27.00 12.99 17.50
C GLU A 65 26.42 12.11 18.61
N GLU A 66 25.32 11.38 18.35
CA GLU A 66 24.73 10.47 19.33
C GLU A 66 25.63 9.25 19.59
N LEU A 67 26.27 8.68 18.56
CA LEU A 67 27.26 7.61 18.72
C LEU A 67 28.47 8.06 19.56
N LYS A 68 28.89 9.32 19.41
CA LYS A 68 29.96 9.91 20.22
C LYS A 68 29.54 10.09 21.68
N LYS A 69 28.28 10.48 21.93
CA LYS A 69 27.70 10.62 23.27
C LYS A 69 27.59 9.27 23.99
N GLU A 70 27.18 8.23 23.28
CA GLU A 70 27.13 6.84 23.79
C GLU A 70 28.50 6.15 23.84
N LYS A 71 29.57 6.82 23.39
CA LYS A 71 30.95 6.30 23.35
C LYS A 71 31.10 5.01 22.54
N ILE A 72 30.32 4.90 21.45
CA ILE A 72 30.40 3.77 20.52
C ILE A 72 31.42 4.13 19.43
N PRO A 73 32.46 3.30 19.19
CA PRO A 73 33.40 3.55 18.11
C PRO A 73 32.69 3.42 16.75
N TYR A 74 32.87 4.42 15.89
CA TYR A 74 32.23 4.46 14.58
C TYR A 74 33.24 4.85 13.50
N ARG A 75 32.96 4.46 12.26
CA ARG A 75 33.68 4.88 11.06
C ARG A 75 32.70 5.45 10.05
N VAL A 76 33.14 6.47 9.33
CA VAL A 76 32.34 7.08 8.28
C VAL A 76 33.00 6.72 6.94
N THR A 77 32.27 6.00 6.11
CA THR A 77 32.68 5.54 4.78
C THR A 77 31.74 6.12 3.72
N ASP A 78 32.05 5.90 2.43
CA ASP A 78 31.22 6.36 1.31
C ASP A 78 30.94 7.89 1.31
N GLN A 79 32.00 8.70 1.43
CA GLN A 79 31.93 10.17 1.43
C GLN A 79 30.96 10.78 2.47
N GLY A 80 30.72 10.11 3.59
CA GLY A 80 29.80 10.61 4.62
C GLY A 80 28.41 9.99 4.60
N LYS A 81 28.13 9.09 3.66
CA LYS A 81 26.79 8.48 3.49
C LYS A 81 26.63 7.14 4.19
N THR A 82 27.72 6.54 4.66
CA THR A 82 27.70 5.26 5.36
C THR A 82 28.38 5.39 6.72
N ILE A 83 27.70 4.91 7.77
CA ILE A 83 28.24 4.83 9.12
C ILE A 83 28.40 3.35 9.47
N GLU A 84 29.59 2.96 9.89
CA GLU A 84 29.94 1.60 10.29
C GLU A 84 30.24 1.56 11.80
N VAL A 85 29.78 0.50 12.46
CA VAL A 85 30.07 0.21 13.88
C VAL A 85 30.56 -1.24 14.03
N PRO A 86 31.19 -1.62 15.15
CA PRO A 86 31.57 -3.00 15.40
C PRO A 86 30.40 -3.97 15.20
N GLU A 87 30.63 -5.07 14.49
CA GLU A 87 29.60 -6.04 14.09
C GLU A 87 28.77 -6.56 15.28
N ASN A 88 29.40 -6.71 16.44
CA ASN A 88 28.76 -7.15 17.68
C ASN A 88 27.80 -6.13 18.32
N LYS A 89 27.82 -4.86 17.90
CA LYS A 89 26.99 -3.78 18.46
C LYS A 89 25.96 -3.22 17.47
N VAL A 90 25.92 -3.70 16.23
CA VAL A 90 25.04 -3.13 15.18
C VAL A 90 23.58 -3.08 15.62
N TYR A 91 23.02 -4.21 16.06
CA TYR A 91 21.60 -4.29 16.43
C TYR A 91 21.27 -3.49 17.70
N GLU A 92 22.12 -3.58 18.72
CA GLU A 92 21.98 -2.80 19.95
C GLU A 92 22.00 -1.29 19.66
N THR A 93 22.95 -0.85 18.84
CA THR A 93 23.10 0.55 18.43
C THR A 93 21.91 1.03 17.61
N ARG A 94 21.35 0.19 16.71
CA ARG A 94 20.12 0.55 15.97
C ARG A 94 18.93 0.77 16.90
N ILE A 95 18.77 -0.08 17.92
CA ILE A 95 17.70 0.05 18.91
C ILE A 95 17.92 1.31 19.75
N SER A 96 19.16 1.57 20.20
CA SER A 96 19.49 2.76 20.99
C SER A 96 19.21 4.05 20.21
N LEU A 97 19.67 4.14 18.95
CA LEU A 97 19.42 5.30 18.09
C LEU A 97 17.94 5.49 17.73
N ALA A 98 17.18 4.40 17.58
CA ALA A 98 15.74 4.48 17.39
C ALA A 98 15.03 5.04 18.64
N SER A 99 15.50 4.65 19.83
CA SER A 99 14.94 5.12 21.11
C SER A 99 15.32 6.56 21.45
N SER A 100 16.49 7.04 21.02
CA SER A 100 16.94 8.41 21.23
C SER A 100 16.32 9.41 20.27
N GLY A 101 15.57 8.95 19.27
CA GLY A 101 14.94 9.78 18.24
C GLY A 101 15.92 10.29 17.17
N ALA A 102 17.20 9.89 17.22
CA ALA A 102 18.24 10.36 16.31
C ALA A 102 18.02 9.95 14.85
N LEU A 103 17.20 8.92 14.61
CA LEU A 103 16.86 8.41 13.27
C LEU A 103 15.70 9.16 12.59
N TYR A 104 14.95 9.97 13.34
CA TYR A 104 13.77 10.66 12.79
C TYR A 104 14.14 12.08 12.36
N ASN A 105 14.14 12.32 11.06
CA ASN A 105 14.26 13.65 10.47
C ASN A 105 12.89 14.35 10.35
N SER A 106 11.90 13.96 11.15
CA SER A 106 10.62 14.65 11.21
C SER A 106 10.81 15.99 11.93
N GLY A 107 10.24 17.07 11.40
CA GLY A 107 10.25 18.36 12.06
C GLY A 107 9.64 18.26 13.46
N VAL A 108 9.92 19.24 14.31
CA VAL A 108 9.32 19.30 15.67
C VAL A 108 7.84 19.68 15.51
N GLY A 109 6.94 18.78 15.89
CA GLY A 109 5.50 18.97 15.94
C GLY A 109 5.07 19.49 17.30
N PHE A 110 4.09 18.83 17.93
CA PHE A 110 3.61 19.23 19.27
C PHE A 110 4.63 18.96 20.39
N GLU A 111 5.72 18.23 20.13
CA GLU A 111 6.79 18.00 21.11
C GLU A 111 7.49 19.32 21.51
N LEU A 112 7.30 20.41 20.75
CA LEU A 112 7.74 21.76 21.12
C LEU A 112 7.13 22.26 22.44
N PHE A 113 5.94 21.78 22.81
CA PHE A 113 5.20 22.22 23.99
C PHE A 113 5.55 21.45 25.26
N ASP A 114 6.20 20.29 25.15
CA ASP A 114 6.63 19.50 26.32
C ASP A 114 7.75 20.20 27.11
N GLN A 115 8.42 21.18 26.49
CA GLN A 115 9.43 22.00 27.11
C GLN A 115 8.80 23.21 27.82
N ASN A 116 8.59 23.09 29.14
CA ASN A 116 8.10 24.19 29.98
C ASN A 116 9.10 25.36 30.01
N LYS A 117 8.90 26.35 29.14
CA LYS A 117 9.62 27.63 29.16
C LYS A 117 8.79 28.65 29.95
N LEU A 118 9.33 29.14 31.06
CA LEU A 118 8.71 30.24 31.81
C LEU A 118 8.83 31.56 31.00
N GLY A 119 7.75 32.32 30.91
CA GLY A 119 7.75 33.65 30.29
C GLY A 119 7.41 33.72 28.78
N VAL A 120 6.80 32.67 28.21
CA VAL A 120 6.31 32.72 26.82
C VAL A 120 5.10 33.67 26.68
N THR A 121 5.08 34.42 25.59
CA THR A 121 3.94 35.31 25.26
C THR A 121 2.84 34.55 24.53
N GLU A 122 1.60 35.05 24.57
CA GLU A 122 0.47 34.49 23.81
C GLU A 122 0.77 34.41 22.30
N PHE A 123 1.45 35.42 21.76
CA PHE A 123 1.86 35.43 20.36
C PHE A 123 2.85 34.30 20.03
N GLU A 124 3.85 34.08 20.89
CA GLU A 124 4.79 32.97 20.72
C GLU A 124 4.10 31.62 20.84
N GLN A 125 3.13 31.48 21.75
CA GLN A 125 2.33 30.26 21.90
C GLN A 125 1.48 29.99 20.66
N GLN A 126 0.86 31.03 20.08
CA GLN A 126 0.09 30.91 18.84
C GLN A 126 0.97 30.54 17.64
N VAL A 127 2.14 31.18 17.49
CA VAL A 127 3.10 30.83 16.43
C VAL A 127 3.62 29.40 16.62
N GLY A 128 3.89 29.01 17.86
CA GLY A 128 4.25 27.63 18.21
C GLY A 128 3.18 26.63 17.81
N TYR A 129 1.91 26.96 18.08
CA TYR A 129 0.77 26.10 17.78
C TYR A 129 0.59 25.93 16.27
N GLN A 130 0.65 27.03 15.52
CA GLN A 130 0.60 27.00 14.06
C GLN A 130 1.74 26.16 13.46
N ARG A 131 2.96 26.27 13.99
CA ARG A 131 4.12 25.49 13.53
C ARG A 131 3.94 23.99 13.83
N ALA A 132 3.47 23.66 15.02
CA ALA A 132 3.20 22.27 15.41
C ALA A 132 2.11 21.65 14.52
N LEU A 133 1.01 22.37 14.28
CA LEU A 133 -0.10 21.91 13.44
C LEU A 133 0.34 21.69 11.98
N GLN A 134 1.12 22.62 11.41
CA GLN A 134 1.69 22.45 10.07
C GLN A 134 2.55 21.19 9.97
N GLU A 135 3.35 20.89 10.99
CA GLU A 135 4.21 19.71 11.00
C GLU A 135 3.42 18.40 11.17
N GLU A 136 2.39 18.36 12.02
CA GLU A 136 1.54 17.16 12.17
C GLU A 136 0.73 16.86 10.90
N LEU A 137 0.18 17.90 10.26
CA LEU A 137 -0.46 17.74 8.95
C LEU A 137 0.53 17.22 7.91
N ARG A 138 1.76 17.78 7.88
CA ARG A 138 2.82 17.33 6.98
C ARG A 138 3.16 15.85 7.22
N ARG A 139 3.31 15.43 8.48
CA ARG A 139 3.60 14.04 8.87
C ARG A 139 2.50 13.09 8.39
N THR A 140 1.24 13.48 8.56
CA THR A 140 0.09 12.67 8.12
C THR A 140 0.02 12.58 6.60
N ILE A 141 0.22 13.68 5.87
CA ILE A 141 0.16 13.69 4.40
C ILE A 141 1.29 12.85 3.79
N VAL A 142 2.50 12.86 4.36
CA VAL A 142 3.64 12.04 3.88
C VAL A 142 3.44 10.55 4.11
N GLN A 143 2.52 10.13 4.99
CA GLN A 143 2.18 8.71 5.15
C GLN A 143 1.41 8.14 3.94
N LEU A 144 0.89 9.00 3.05
CA LEU A 144 0.26 8.55 1.80
C LEU A 144 1.31 7.97 0.87
N ASP A 145 1.05 6.77 0.33
CA ASP A 145 2.02 6.02 -0.48
C ASP A 145 2.56 6.79 -1.69
N ALA A 146 1.75 7.66 -2.30
CA ALA A 146 2.14 8.44 -3.48
C ALA A 146 3.03 9.66 -3.15
N VAL A 147 3.07 10.09 -1.90
CA VAL A 147 3.75 11.33 -1.47
C VAL A 147 5.15 10.99 -0.97
N GLU A 148 6.16 11.67 -1.51
CA GLU A 148 7.54 11.58 -1.02
C GLU A 148 7.81 12.66 0.04
N GLN A 149 7.35 13.88 -0.22
CA GLN A 149 7.50 15.01 0.69
C GLN A 149 6.27 15.91 0.61
N ALA A 150 5.91 16.52 1.73
CA ALA A 150 4.87 17.54 1.79
C ALA A 150 5.39 18.78 2.49
N ARG A 151 4.82 19.93 2.16
CA ARG A 151 5.02 21.20 2.86
C ARG A 151 3.67 21.88 3.02
N VAL A 152 3.30 22.17 4.26
CA VAL A 152 1.99 22.75 4.60
C VAL A 152 2.20 24.16 5.12
N HIS A 153 1.53 25.12 4.49
CA HIS A 153 1.46 26.51 4.91
C HIS A 153 0.03 26.82 5.34
N LEU A 154 -0.14 27.14 6.62
CA LEU A 154 -1.41 27.53 7.19
C LEU A 154 -1.39 29.02 7.51
N VAL A 155 -2.46 29.72 7.16
CA VAL A 155 -2.73 31.09 7.57
C VAL A 155 -3.91 31.06 8.54
N LEU A 156 -3.63 31.28 9.83
CA LEU A 156 -4.65 31.30 10.87
C LEU A 156 -4.90 32.74 11.31
N PRO A 157 -6.13 33.26 11.22
CA PRO A 157 -6.47 34.60 11.69
C PRO A 157 -6.36 34.70 13.21
N ARG A 158 -6.10 35.91 13.73
CA ARG A 158 -6.14 36.18 15.18
C ARG A 158 -7.59 36.42 15.60
N LYS A 159 -8.05 35.72 16.65
CA LYS A 159 -9.36 35.99 17.26
C LYS A 159 -9.31 37.38 17.91
N SER A 160 -10.06 38.34 17.39
CA SER A 160 -10.21 39.70 17.94
C SER A 160 -11.68 39.96 18.23
N LEU A 161 -11.99 40.46 19.42
CA LEU A 161 -13.35 40.85 19.81
C LEU A 161 -13.79 42.19 19.19
N PHE A 162 -12.90 42.84 18.43
CA PHE A 162 -13.10 44.18 17.86
C PHE A 162 -13.20 44.18 16.33
N LEU A 163 -13.25 43.01 15.68
CA LEU A 163 -13.43 42.88 14.24
C LEU A 163 -14.81 42.26 13.98
N ASP A 164 -15.66 43.00 13.27
CA ASP A 164 -16.99 42.51 12.85
C ASP A 164 -16.88 41.40 11.78
N GLU A 165 -15.78 41.38 11.02
CA GLU A 165 -15.52 40.42 9.95
C GLU A 165 -14.23 39.64 10.23
N GLN A 166 -14.38 38.34 10.49
CA GLN A 166 -13.24 37.44 10.70
C GLN A 166 -12.67 37.01 9.36
N VAL A 167 -11.38 37.27 9.12
CA VAL A 167 -10.67 36.76 7.94
C VAL A 167 -10.70 35.24 7.97
N GLU A 168 -11.12 34.60 6.89
CA GLU A 168 -11.16 33.14 6.83
C GLU A 168 -9.74 32.54 6.80
N PRO A 169 -9.49 31.43 7.51
CA PRO A 169 -8.23 30.72 7.41
C PRO A 169 -8.05 30.14 6.00
N SER A 170 -6.79 29.99 5.59
CA SER A 170 -6.41 29.40 4.31
C SER A 170 -5.20 28.47 4.45
N ALA A 171 -5.10 27.51 3.52
CA ALA A 171 -4.02 26.54 3.48
C ALA A 171 -3.43 26.41 2.07
N SER A 172 -2.11 26.33 1.99
CA SER A 172 -1.36 26.02 0.77
C SER A 172 -0.44 24.84 1.03
N ILE A 173 -0.58 23.80 0.22
CA ILE A 173 0.09 22.52 0.40
C ILE A 173 0.89 22.24 -0.87
N ALA A 174 2.20 22.11 -0.72
CA ALA A 174 3.07 21.73 -1.81
C ALA A 174 3.52 20.28 -1.60
N LEU A 175 3.24 19.42 -2.58
CA LEU A 175 3.56 18.00 -2.56
C LEU A 175 4.71 17.74 -3.52
N LYS A 176 5.58 16.82 -3.14
CA LYS A 176 6.55 16.15 -4.01
C LYS A 176 6.13 14.70 -4.09
N LEU A 177 5.76 14.25 -5.28
CA LEU A 177 5.34 12.87 -5.51
C LEU A 177 6.54 11.95 -5.72
N LYS A 178 6.36 10.66 -5.42
CA LYS A 178 7.36 9.65 -5.76
C LYS A 178 7.50 9.54 -7.29
N PRO A 179 8.66 9.12 -7.81
CA PRO A 179 8.86 8.96 -9.25
C PRO A 179 7.79 8.10 -9.89
N SER A 180 7.15 8.59 -10.95
CA SER A 180 6.04 7.94 -11.68
C SER A 180 4.75 7.72 -10.89
N ALA A 181 4.61 8.30 -9.70
CA ALA A 181 3.35 8.29 -8.95
C ALA A 181 2.46 9.47 -9.34
N THR A 182 1.16 9.22 -9.48
CA THR A 182 0.14 10.25 -9.68
C THR A 182 -0.89 10.17 -8.56
N LEU A 183 -1.29 11.31 -8.00
CA LEU A 183 -2.36 11.36 -7.02
C LEU A 183 -3.72 11.21 -7.70
N ALA A 184 -4.48 10.19 -7.29
CA ALA A 184 -5.87 10.05 -7.68
C ALA A 184 -6.74 11.16 -7.04
N PRO A 185 -7.81 11.64 -7.70
CA PRO A 185 -8.67 12.69 -7.16
C PRO A 185 -9.22 12.38 -5.76
N GLU A 186 -9.47 11.12 -5.45
CA GLU A 186 -9.94 10.65 -4.14
C GLU A 186 -8.91 10.92 -3.05
N HIS A 187 -7.62 10.73 -3.34
CA HIS A 187 -6.53 11.02 -2.41
C HIS A 187 -6.38 12.53 -2.19
N VAL A 188 -6.54 13.33 -3.25
CA VAL A 188 -6.51 14.80 -3.13
C VAL A 188 -7.68 15.28 -2.27
N ARG A 189 -8.89 14.73 -2.46
CA ARG A 189 -10.05 15.04 -1.61
C ARG A 189 -9.82 14.65 -0.16
N GLY A 190 -9.24 13.47 0.09
CA GLY A 190 -8.87 13.05 1.44
C GLY A 190 -7.89 14.00 2.12
N ILE A 191 -6.94 14.58 1.39
CA ILE A 191 -6.02 15.61 1.92
C ILE A 191 -6.78 16.90 2.25
N VAL A 192 -7.70 17.34 1.40
CA VAL A 192 -8.53 18.53 1.67
C VAL A 192 -9.40 18.32 2.91
N ASP A 193 -10.06 17.17 3.02
CA ASP A 193 -10.92 16.83 4.15
C ASP A 193 -10.12 16.72 5.46
N LEU A 194 -8.94 16.11 5.41
CA LEU A 194 -8.02 16.05 6.56
C LEU A 194 -7.66 17.45 7.06
N VAL A 195 -7.30 18.36 6.15
CA VAL A 195 -6.81 19.70 6.51
C VAL A 195 -7.95 20.60 6.98
N THR A 196 -9.10 20.54 6.32
CA THR A 196 -10.31 21.27 6.74
C THR A 196 -10.84 20.77 8.08
N GLY A 197 -10.82 19.46 8.33
CA GLY A 197 -11.17 18.87 9.62
C GLY A 197 -10.18 19.21 10.75
N SER A 198 -8.93 19.52 10.41
CA SER A 198 -7.88 19.84 11.39
C SER A 198 -7.79 21.32 11.75
N VAL A 199 -8.45 22.20 11.00
CA VAL A 199 -8.35 23.66 11.16
C VAL A 199 -9.73 24.27 11.32
N GLU A 200 -9.96 24.88 12.48
CA GLU A 200 -11.22 25.56 12.80
C GLU A 200 -11.54 26.65 11.76
N GLY A 201 -12.72 26.58 11.14
CA GLY A 201 -13.22 27.59 10.20
C GLY A 201 -12.61 27.52 8.79
N LEU A 202 -11.78 26.51 8.48
CA LEU A 202 -11.20 26.34 7.15
C LEU A 202 -12.19 25.67 6.20
N LYS A 203 -12.58 26.41 5.16
CA LYS A 203 -13.42 25.89 4.08
C LYS A 203 -12.57 25.12 3.05
N PRO A 204 -13.10 24.05 2.42
CA PRO A 204 -12.43 23.33 1.34
C PRO A 204 -11.97 24.25 0.20
N GLU A 205 -12.74 25.32 -0.05
CA GLU A 205 -12.48 26.35 -1.04
C GLU A 205 -11.21 27.18 -0.77
N ASN A 206 -10.67 27.16 0.45
CA ASN A 206 -9.48 27.92 0.83
C ASN A 206 -8.23 27.02 0.95
N VAL A 207 -8.28 25.79 0.43
CA VAL A 207 -7.18 24.82 0.43
C VAL A 207 -6.64 24.62 -0.98
N ASN A 208 -5.40 25.06 -1.22
CA ASN A 208 -4.74 24.89 -2.51
C ASN A 208 -3.60 23.87 -2.41
N ILE A 209 -3.62 22.85 -3.26
CA ILE A 209 -2.65 21.76 -3.33
C ILE A 209 -1.95 21.84 -4.68
N ILE A 210 -0.63 21.94 -4.65
CA ILE A 210 0.23 22.03 -5.82
C ILE A 210 1.31 20.94 -5.80
N ASP A 211 1.70 20.45 -6.97
CA ASP A 211 2.86 19.57 -7.14
C ASP A 211 4.15 20.38 -7.40
N MET A 212 5.32 19.76 -7.23
CA MET A 212 6.62 20.40 -7.48
C MET A 212 6.83 20.80 -8.95
N GLU A 213 6.11 20.17 -9.88
CA GLU A 213 6.08 20.52 -11.29
C GLU A 213 5.17 21.73 -11.61
N GLY A 214 4.51 22.29 -10.60
CA GLY A 214 3.65 23.48 -10.73
C GLY A 214 2.21 23.17 -11.11
N ASN A 215 1.80 21.90 -11.10
CA ASN A 215 0.43 21.48 -11.38
C ASN A 215 -0.46 21.71 -10.15
N SER A 216 -1.59 22.42 -10.33
CA SER A 216 -2.62 22.56 -9.29
C SER A 216 -3.48 21.29 -9.25
N LEU A 217 -3.39 20.56 -8.15
CA LEU A 217 -4.15 19.33 -7.93
C LEU A 217 -5.57 19.64 -7.43
N THR A 218 -5.75 20.75 -6.71
CA THR A 218 -7.09 21.18 -6.25
C THR A 218 -7.97 21.68 -7.39
N ASP A 219 -7.41 22.26 -8.46
CA ASP A 219 -8.24 22.72 -9.57
C ASP A 219 -8.97 21.56 -10.23
N THR A 220 -8.35 20.37 -10.32
CA THR A 220 -9.03 19.15 -10.80
C THR A 220 -10.25 18.76 -9.94
N LEU A 221 -10.24 19.09 -8.64
CA LEU A 221 -11.37 18.89 -7.72
C LEU A 221 -12.42 20.01 -7.83
N ARG A 222 -12.00 21.27 -7.92
CA ARG A 222 -12.91 22.44 -8.00
C ARG A 222 -13.67 22.49 -9.32
N LEU A 223 -13.03 22.01 -10.38
CA LEU A 223 -13.66 21.75 -11.66
C LEU A 223 -14.91 20.87 -11.50
N LYS A 224 -14.90 19.92 -10.55
CA LYS A 224 -16.01 19.01 -10.29
C LYS A 224 -17.19 19.65 -9.52
N ASP A 225 -16.98 20.76 -8.79
CA ASP A 225 -17.97 21.23 -7.80
C ASP A 225 -18.62 22.60 -8.06
N ASN A 226 -18.08 23.59 -8.82
CA ASN A 226 -18.74 24.92 -8.75
C ASN A 226 -18.80 25.93 -9.92
N SER A 227 -18.26 25.75 -11.14
CA SER A 227 -18.49 26.78 -12.20
C SER A 227 -18.17 26.41 -13.66
N LEU A 228 -18.02 25.13 -14.00
CA LEU A 228 -17.81 24.67 -15.40
C LEU A 228 -18.82 23.58 -15.81
N ASN A 229 -20.06 23.75 -15.36
CA ASN A 229 -21.19 22.83 -15.53
C ASN A 229 -21.56 22.51 -16.99
N PHE A 230 -21.00 23.15 -18.02
CA PHE A 230 -21.34 22.82 -19.41
C PHE A 230 -20.34 21.85 -20.06
N THR A 231 -19.03 21.99 -19.81
CA THR A 231 -17.99 21.15 -20.44
C THR A 231 -17.73 19.85 -19.64
N LEU A 232 -17.94 19.87 -18.33
CA LEU A 232 -17.74 18.68 -17.48
C LEU A 232 -18.96 17.77 -17.40
N GLN A 233 -20.18 18.32 -17.50
CA GLN A 233 -21.38 17.49 -17.72
C GLN A 233 -21.23 16.69 -19.02
N THR A 234 -20.67 17.26 -20.09
CA THR A 234 -20.42 16.49 -21.32
C THR A 234 -19.39 15.37 -21.15
N LEU A 235 -18.40 15.53 -20.26
CA LEU A 235 -17.41 14.50 -19.95
C LEU A 235 -18.02 13.40 -19.07
N ASP A 236 -18.79 13.76 -18.05
CA ASP A 236 -19.53 12.80 -17.21
C ASP A 236 -20.57 12.03 -18.02
N HIS A 237 -21.32 12.71 -18.91
CA HIS A 237 -22.25 12.08 -19.85
C HIS A 237 -21.53 11.11 -20.80
N TYR A 238 -20.32 11.47 -21.24
CA TYR A 238 -19.49 10.59 -22.06
C TYR A 238 -18.99 9.36 -21.28
N GLU A 239 -18.59 9.53 -20.02
CA GLU A 239 -18.19 8.41 -19.16
C GLU A 239 -19.35 7.48 -18.84
N ILE A 240 -20.52 8.01 -18.49
CA ILE A 240 -21.75 7.23 -18.25
C ILE A 240 -22.14 6.46 -19.50
N LYS A 241 -22.13 7.14 -20.66
CA LYS A 241 -22.38 6.50 -21.97
C LYS A 241 -21.41 5.36 -22.21
N ARG A 242 -20.10 5.60 -22.07
CA ARG A 242 -19.06 4.58 -22.32
C ARG A 242 -19.16 3.41 -21.34
N ALA A 243 -19.49 3.67 -20.07
CA ALA A 243 -19.70 2.64 -19.07
C ALA A 243 -20.90 1.75 -19.44
N TYR A 244 -22.00 2.37 -19.85
CA TYR A 244 -23.21 1.67 -20.31
C TYR A 244 -22.97 0.84 -21.58
N GLU A 245 -22.28 1.40 -22.58
CA GLU A 245 -21.87 0.69 -23.79
C GLU A 245 -21.01 -0.52 -23.47
N LYS A 246 -19.99 -0.34 -22.62
CA LYS A 246 -19.08 -1.42 -22.19
C LYS A 246 -19.81 -2.50 -21.39
N GLU A 247 -20.80 -2.13 -20.59
CA GLU A 247 -21.64 -3.09 -19.87
C GLU A 247 -22.44 -3.96 -20.85
N LEU A 248 -23.09 -3.35 -21.84
CA LEU A 248 -23.83 -4.08 -22.88
C LEU A 248 -22.91 -4.97 -23.71
N GLU A 249 -21.73 -4.49 -24.09
CA GLU A 249 -20.70 -5.28 -24.76
C GLU A 249 -20.30 -6.50 -23.92
N ASN A 250 -20.02 -6.31 -22.63
CA ASN A 250 -19.67 -7.41 -21.74
C ASN A 250 -20.79 -8.45 -21.62
N ARG A 251 -22.05 -8.01 -21.52
CA ARG A 251 -23.21 -8.92 -21.47
C ARG A 251 -23.33 -9.74 -22.76
N ILE A 252 -23.18 -9.11 -23.92
CA ILE A 252 -23.17 -9.81 -25.22
C ILE A 252 -22.00 -10.80 -25.27
N GLN A 253 -20.78 -10.36 -24.94
CA GLN A 253 -19.59 -11.21 -24.97
C GLN A 253 -19.70 -12.41 -24.02
N GLN A 254 -20.25 -12.23 -22.82
CA GLN A 254 -20.44 -13.32 -21.87
C GLN A 254 -21.40 -14.39 -22.41
N MET A 255 -22.52 -13.96 -23.00
CA MET A 255 -23.48 -14.87 -23.64
C MET A 255 -22.86 -15.60 -24.83
N LEU A 256 -22.21 -14.86 -25.73
CA LEU A 256 -21.59 -15.45 -26.92
C LEU A 256 -20.40 -16.36 -26.60
N ARG A 257 -19.68 -16.09 -25.50
CA ARG A 257 -18.59 -16.96 -25.02
C ARG A 257 -19.08 -18.35 -24.66
N GLN A 258 -20.27 -18.47 -24.07
CA GLN A 258 -20.85 -19.77 -23.72
C GLN A 258 -21.27 -20.58 -24.96
N ILE A 259 -21.63 -19.89 -26.06
CA ILE A 259 -22.13 -20.51 -27.28
C ILE A 259 -20.99 -20.82 -28.27
N LEU A 260 -20.07 -19.88 -28.46
CA LEU A 260 -19.02 -19.91 -29.49
C LEU A 260 -17.61 -20.18 -28.94
N GLY A 261 -17.42 -20.04 -27.62
CA GLY A 261 -16.11 -20.12 -26.97
C GLY A 261 -15.40 -18.77 -26.80
N PRO A 262 -14.34 -18.72 -25.98
CA PRO A 262 -13.56 -17.50 -25.74
C PRO A 262 -12.86 -17.03 -27.01
N GLY A 263 -12.85 -15.71 -27.25
CA GLY A 263 -12.15 -15.09 -28.39
C GLY A 263 -12.79 -15.31 -29.77
N LYS A 264 -13.99 -15.91 -29.83
CA LYS A 264 -14.69 -16.20 -31.10
C LYS A 264 -15.75 -15.17 -31.50
N ALA A 265 -15.98 -14.15 -30.69
CA ALA A 265 -16.90 -13.07 -31.01
C ALA A 265 -16.38 -11.73 -30.46
N VAL A 266 -16.58 -10.66 -31.23
CA VAL A 266 -16.35 -9.28 -30.83
C VAL A 266 -17.65 -8.52 -31.02
N SER A 267 -18.06 -7.78 -30.00
CA SER A 267 -19.26 -6.94 -30.04
C SER A 267 -18.86 -5.49 -29.77
N MET A 268 -19.44 -4.58 -30.52
CA MET A 268 -19.39 -3.15 -30.28
C MET A 268 -20.82 -2.66 -30.08
N VAL A 269 -21.07 -1.88 -29.05
CA VAL A 269 -22.37 -1.27 -28.80
C VAL A 269 -22.23 0.24 -28.73
N THR A 270 -23.12 0.95 -29.40
CA THR A 270 -23.25 2.39 -29.30
C THR A 270 -24.63 2.74 -28.76
N ALA A 271 -24.65 3.55 -27.71
CA ALA A 271 -25.88 4.00 -27.07
C ALA A 271 -26.06 5.51 -27.25
N GLU A 272 -27.27 5.91 -27.61
CA GLU A 272 -27.72 7.30 -27.60
C GLU A 272 -28.61 7.49 -26.38
N LEU A 273 -28.16 8.30 -25.42
CA LEU A 273 -28.84 8.54 -24.14
C LEU A 273 -29.43 9.96 -24.12
N ASP A 274 -30.63 10.11 -23.56
CA ASP A 274 -31.24 11.41 -23.26
C ASP A 274 -30.82 11.87 -21.87
N PHE A 275 -29.99 12.91 -21.79
CA PHE A 275 -29.61 13.53 -20.51
C PHE A 275 -30.46 14.76 -20.17
N ASP A 276 -31.48 15.06 -20.97
CA ASP A 276 -32.38 16.17 -20.72
C ASP A 276 -33.26 15.89 -19.51
N GLN A 277 -33.15 16.70 -18.46
CA GLN A 277 -34.08 16.67 -17.34
C GLN A 277 -35.36 17.43 -17.72
N LYS A 278 -36.48 16.71 -17.85
CA LYS A 278 -37.79 17.29 -18.19
C LYS A 278 -38.70 17.27 -16.97
N GLN A 279 -39.19 18.44 -16.58
CA GLN A 279 -40.25 18.57 -15.58
C GLN A 279 -41.54 18.93 -16.30
N SER A 280 -42.52 18.03 -16.23
CA SER A 280 -43.87 18.27 -16.75
C SER A 280 -44.83 18.44 -15.59
N THR A 281 -45.56 19.56 -15.57
CA THR A 281 -46.64 19.81 -14.60
C THR A 281 -47.96 19.79 -15.35
N SER A 282 -48.78 18.78 -15.08
CA SER A 282 -50.13 18.68 -15.63
C SER A 282 -51.16 18.97 -14.54
N THR A 283 -52.07 19.91 -14.79
CA THR A 283 -53.20 20.19 -13.92
C THR A 283 -54.47 19.74 -14.62
N THR A 284 -55.09 18.67 -14.12
CA THR A 284 -56.38 18.19 -14.63
C THR A 284 -57.49 18.72 -13.73
N TYR A 285 -58.54 19.27 -14.32
CA TYR A 285 -59.73 19.76 -13.63
C TYR A 285 -60.88 18.77 -13.85
N ASP A 286 -61.48 18.31 -12.76
CA ASP A 286 -62.68 17.46 -12.81
C ASP A 286 -63.96 18.32 -12.86
N GLU A 287 -65.12 17.69 -13.09
CA GLU A 287 -66.41 18.39 -13.05
C GLU A 287 -66.64 19.07 -11.67
N GLY A 288 -66.85 20.39 -11.69
CA GLY A 288 -67.01 21.20 -10.48
C GLY A 288 -68.31 20.90 -9.73
N LYS A 289 -68.23 20.81 -8.39
CA LYS A 289 -69.43 20.76 -7.53
C LYS A 289 -69.81 22.16 -7.07
N THR A 290 -71.10 22.46 -7.04
CA THR A 290 -71.61 23.73 -6.52
C THR A 290 -71.30 23.86 -5.02
N LEU A 291 -70.58 24.92 -4.64
CA LEU A 291 -70.19 25.22 -3.26
C LEU A 291 -71.23 26.10 -2.56
N SER A 292 -71.70 27.15 -3.24
CA SER A 292 -72.76 28.03 -2.73
C SER A 292 -73.56 28.64 -3.87
N GLN A 293 -74.84 28.88 -3.61
CA GLN A 293 -75.74 29.53 -4.55
C GLN A 293 -76.49 30.62 -3.79
N HIS A 294 -76.39 31.86 -4.27
CA HIS A 294 -77.13 33.01 -3.76
C HIS A 294 -78.11 33.45 -4.83
N ASN A 295 -79.41 33.30 -4.54
CA ASN A 295 -80.48 33.76 -5.40
C ASN A 295 -81.22 34.88 -4.67
N LEU A 296 -81.14 36.10 -5.19
CA LEU A 296 -81.89 37.26 -4.71
C LEU A 296 -82.99 37.54 -5.72
N GLU A 297 -84.22 37.38 -5.28
CA GLU A 297 -85.42 37.74 -6.04
C GLU A 297 -86.13 38.86 -5.27
N GLU A 298 -86.08 40.07 -5.83
CA GLU A 298 -86.70 41.26 -5.26
C GLU A 298 -87.87 41.65 -6.17
N THR A 299 -89.08 41.40 -5.69
CA THR A 299 -90.32 41.85 -6.35
C THR A 299 -90.97 42.92 -5.50
N GLY A 300 -91.14 44.12 -6.06
CA GLY A 300 -91.81 45.24 -5.42
C GLY A 300 -92.99 45.70 -6.26
N SER A 301 -94.15 45.86 -5.64
CA SER A 301 -95.31 46.54 -6.23
C SER A 301 -95.62 47.78 -5.40
N GLY A 302 -95.45 48.95 -5.99
CA GLY A 302 -95.80 50.23 -5.37
C GLY A 302 -97.07 50.80 -5.99
N SER A 303 -98.05 51.15 -5.16
CA SER A 303 -99.15 52.04 -5.54
C SER A 303 -98.71 53.48 -5.30
N THR A 304 -98.64 54.29 -6.35
CA THR A 304 -98.44 55.73 -6.20
C THR A 304 -99.71 56.36 -5.63
N GLU A 305 -99.74 56.65 -4.32
CA GLU A 305 -100.68 57.64 -3.78
C GLU A 305 -100.19 59.03 -4.19
N GLY A 306 -100.59 59.45 -5.40
CA GLY A 306 -100.37 60.80 -5.89
C GLY A 306 -101.31 61.75 -5.17
N GLY A 307 -100.83 62.44 -4.13
CA GLY A 307 -101.49 63.64 -3.64
C GLY A 307 -101.55 64.68 -4.77
N PRO A 308 -102.70 65.36 -5.00
CA PRO A 308 -102.85 66.26 -6.14
C PRO A 308 -101.92 67.48 -6.00
N PRO A 309 -101.11 67.81 -7.03
CA PRO A 309 -100.33 69.03 -7.06
C PRO A 309 -101.20 70.21 -7.49
N GLY A 310 -101.24 71.27 -6.67
CA GLY A 310 -101.73 72.58 -7.08
C GLY A 310 -103.02 73.02 -6.38
N THR A 311 -102.92 74.10 -5.60
CA THR A 311 -104.06 74.94 -5.23
C THR A 311 -104.49 75.74 -6.47
N ASP A 312 -105.70 75.51 -6.97
CA ASP A 312 -106.27 76.34 -8.03
C ASP A 312 -106.77 77.68 -7.44
N SER A 313 -106.38 78.78 -8.09
CA SER A 313 -106.83 80.13 -7.79
C SER A 313 -108.30 80.30 -8.13
N GLU A 314 -109.04 80.99 -7.27
CA GLU A 314 -110.43 81.40 -7.46
C GLU A 314 -110.62 82.30 -8.69
N LEU A 315 -110.84 81.71 -9.86
CA LEU A 315 -111.47 82.38 -11.00
C LEU A 315 -112.80 81.68 -11.32
N PRO A 316 -113.95 82.34 -11.14
CA PRO A 316 -115.24 81.77 -11.50
C PRO A 316 -115.37 81.74 -13.03
N GLY A 317 -115.37 80.54 -13.63
CA GLY A 317 -115.81 80.39 -15.03
C GLY A 317 -115.11 79.38 -15.93
N SER A 318 -114.32 78.43 -15.41
CA SER A 318 -113.80 77.34 -16.26
C SER A 318 -113.89 75.99 -15.56
N THR A 319 -114.90 75.20 -15.93
CA THR A 319 -115.02 73.80 -15.54
C THR A 319 -114.08 72.95 -16.39
N VAL A 320 -112.91 72.61 -15.85
CA VAL A 320 -112.09 71.51 -16.38
C VAL A 320 -112.36 70.26 -15.56
N SER A 321 -113.09 69.33 -16.18
CA SER A 321 -113.31 67.97 -15.66
C SER A 321 -111.98 67.20 -15.69
N ALA A 322 -111.32 67.08 -14.56
CA ALA A 322 -110.21 66.14 -14.39
C ALA A 322 -110.78 64.73 -14.18
N GLN A 323 -110.70 63.94 -15.23
CA GLN A 323 -110.97 62.50 -15.25
C GLN A 323 -109.98 61.80 -14.33
N ALA A 324 -110.47 61.07 -13.32
CA ALA A 324 -109.65 60.23 -12.46
C ALA A 324 -108.98 59.13 -13.30
N SER A 325 -107.69 59.29 -13.59
CA SER A 325 -106.86 58.23 -14.15
C SER A 325 -106.52 57.24 -13.03
N THR A 326 -107.02 56.02 -13.21
CA THR A 326 -106.77 54.87 -12.35
C THR A 326 -105.28 54.62 -12.22
N GLY A 327 -104.80 54.46 -10.98
CA GLY A 327 -103.38 54.34 -10.66
C GLY A 327 -102.66 53.27 -11.47
N SER A 328 -101.63 53.69 -12.22
CA SER A 328 -100.68 52.80 -12.86
C SER A 328 -99.71 52.29 -11.79
N GLY A 329 -99.94 51.08 -11.29
CA GLY A 329 -99.00 50.40 -10.40
C GLY A 329 -97.67 50.17 -11.11
N SER A 330 -96.57 50.55 -10.48
CA SER A 330 -95.22 50.23 -10.95
C SER A 330 -94.78 48.92 -10.29
N SER A 331 -94.46 47.93 -11.12
CA SER A 331 -93.89 46.65 -10.69
C SER A 331 -92.38 46.64 -10.98
N TYR A 332 -91.59 46.37 -9.96
CA TYR A 332 -90.15 46.13 -10.06
C TYR A 332 -89.86 44.67 -9.78
N SER A 333 -89.03 44.06 -10.62
CA SER A 333 -88.49 42.71 -10.39
C SER A 333 -87.00 42.75 -10.69
N LYS A 334 -86.19 42.37 -9.69
CA LYS A 334 -84.76 42.12 -9.85
C LYS A 334 -84.48 40.68 -9.44
N GLN A 335 -83.83 39.96 -10.35
CA GLN A 335 -83.33 38.62 -10.10
C GLN A 335 -81.81 38.61 -10.23
N GLU A 336 -81.11 38.15 -9.20
CA GLU A 336 -79.66 38.01 -9.16
C GLU A 336 -79.31 36.61 -8.66
N ASN A 337 -78.67 35.80 -9.53
CA ASN A 337 -78.27 34.44 -9.21
C ASN A 337 -76.74 34.31 -9.32
N THR A 338 -76.08 34.12 -8.19
CA THR A 338 -74.64 33.87 -8.10
C THR A 338 -74.42 32.42 -7.69
N THR A 339 -73.78 31.62 -8.54
CA THR A 339 -73.42 30.23 -8.23
C THR A 339 -71.91 30.07 -8.20
N ASN A 340 -71.37 29.69 -7.04
CA ASN A 340 -69.95 29.41 -6.86
C ASN A 340 -69.70 27.92 -6.99
N TYR A 341 -68.70 27.53 -7.79
CA TYR A 341 -68.28 26.14 -7.97
C TYR A 341 -66.94 25.91 -7.27
N GLN A 342 -66.82 24.79 -6.57
CA GLN A 342 -65.53 24.24 -6.15
C GLN A 342 -65.11 23.22 -7.22
N VAL A 343 -64.09 23.58 -8.02
CA VAL A 343 -63.52 22.68 -9.03
C VAL A 343 -62.35 21.93 -8.40
N PRO A 344 -62.43 20.60 -8.22
CA PRO A 344 -61.28 19.83 -7.80
C PRO A 344 -60.21 19.87 -8.90
N SER A 345 -58.97 20.16 -8.51
CA SER A 345 -57.81 20.09 -9.39
C SER A 345 -56.87 18.99 -8.90
N LYS A 346 -56.48 18.11 -9.81
CA LYS A 346 -55.39 17.17 -9.58
C LYS A 346 -54.15 17.70 -10.29
N GLN A 347 -53.14 18.08 -9.52
CA GLN A 347 -51.84 18.48 -10.05
C GLN A 347 -50.89 17.28 -10.00
N GLU A 348 -50.33 16.92 -11.14
CA GLU A 348 -49.31 15.90 -11.28
C GLU A 348 -48.02 16.55 -11.79
N SER A 349 -46.97 16.48 -10.97
CA SER A 349 -45.63 16.93 -11.34
C SER A 349 -44.77 15.70 -11.58
N VAL A 350 -44.47 15.43 -12.86
CA VAL A 350 -43.58 14.34 -13.27
C VAL A 350 -42.21 14.95 -13.55
N VAL A 351 -41.20 14.46 -12.83
CA VAL A 351 -39.79 14.76 -13.10
C VAL A 351 -39.20 13.54 -13.77
N GLU A 352 -38.92 13.63 -15.07
CA GLU A 352 -38.25 12.56 -15.80
C GLU A 352 -36.78 12.52 -15.43
N ALA A 353 -36.30 11.35 -15.03
CA ALA A 353 -34.90 11.15 -14.71
C ALA A 353 -34.07 11.18 -16.01
N PRO A 354 -32.98 11.95 -16.05
CA PRO A 354 -32.05 11.91 -17.18
C PRO A 354 -31.35 10.54 -17.24
N GLY A 355 -30.98 10.11 -18.45
CA GLY A 355 -30.31 8.83 -18.72
C GLY A 355 -31.17 7.79 -19.45
N SER A 356 -32.32 8.17 -20.00
CA SER A 356 -33.14 7.25 -20.80
C SER A 356 -32.46 6.91 -22.13
N VAL A 357 -32.68 5.69 -22.64
CA VAL A 357 -32.07 5.25 -23.90
C VAL A 357 -32.94 5.71 -25.07
N LYS A 358 -32.40 6.57 -25.95
CA LYS A 358 -33.05 6.97 -27.21
C LYS A 358 -32.92 5.89 -28.27
N ARG A 359 -31.72 5.32 -28.42
CA ARG A 359 -31.41 4.34 -29.47
C ARG A 359 -30.17 3.51 -29.14
N LEU A 360 -30.21 2.23 -29.50
CA LEU A 360 -29.08 1.32 -29.43
C LEU A 360 -28.67 0.86 -30.82
N SER A 361 -27.37 0.77 -31.05
CA SER A 361 -26.78 0.18 -32.25
C SER A 361 -25.74 -0.84 -31.84
N ALA A 362 -25.98 -2.11 -32.15
CA ALA A 362 -25.08 -3.20 -31.82
C ALA A 362 -24.53 -3.84 -33.09
N SER A 363 -23.21 -4.00 -33.15
CA SER A 363 -22.52 -4.73 -34.21
C SER A 363 -21.77 -5.90 -33.58
N VAL A 364 -22.04 -7.11 -34.06
CA VAL A 364 -21.42 -8.33 -33.57
C VAL A 364 -20.75 -9.04 -34.73
N VAL A 365 -19.45 -9.28 -34.58
CA VAL A 365 -18.67 -10.06 -35.54
C VAL A 365 -18.31 -11.39 -34.88
N VAL A 366 -18.56 -12.49 -35.59
CA VAL A 366 -18.23 -13.84 -35.13
C VAL A 366 -17.15 -14.47 -36.00
N ASN A 367 -16.21 -15.17 -35.35
CA ASN A 367 -15.08 -15.83 -35.98
C ASN A 367 -15.47 -17.25 -36.42
N GLY A 368 -15.80 -17.39 -37.70
CA GLY A 368 -16.16 -18.68 -38.31
C GLY A 368 -16.89 -18.50 -39.64
N ASN A 369 -17.36 -19.62 -40.19
CA ASN A 369 -18.25 -19.63 -41.35
C ASN A 369 -19.58 -20.25 -40.90
N PHE A 370 -20.55 -19.39 -40.58
CA PHE A 370 -21.87 -19.82 -40.09
C PHE A 370 -22.94 -19.68 -41.18
N PRO A 371 -23.88 -20.63 -41.29
CA PRO A 371 -25.03 -20.48 -42.19
C PRO A 371 -25.91 -19.31 -41.75
N GLN A 372 -26.61 -18.69 -42.70
CA GLN A 372 -27.52 -17.55 -42.47
C GLN A 372 -28.54 -17.81 -41.34
N SER A 373 -29.04 -19.04 -41.22
CA SER A 373 -29.97 -19.43 -40.15
C SER A 373 -29.36 -19.35 -38.74
N GLN A 374 -28.08 -19.69 -38.59
CA GLN A 374 -27.39 -19.63 -37.30
C GLN A 374 -27.03 -18.18 -36.94
N LEU A 375 -26.70 -17.35 -37.94
CA LEU A 375 -26.51 -15.91 -37.74
C LEU A 375 -27.80 -15.22 -37.28
N GLN A 376 -28.97 -15.65 -37.78
CA GLN A 376 -30.26 -15.16 -37.29
C GLN A 376 -30.56 -15.57 -35.84
N GLN A 377 -30.19 -16.79 -35.44
CA GLN A 377 -30.31 -17.22 -34.05
C GLN A 377 -29.42 -16.39 -33.12
N ILE A 378 -28.17 -16.13 -33.54
CA ILE A 378 -27.25 -15.25 -32.81
C ILE A 378 -27.83 -13.84 -32.72
N ASN A 379 -28.41 -13.32 -33.80
CA ASN A 379 -29.07 -12.02 -33.80
C ASN A 379 -30.19 -11.93 -32.75
N ASN A 380 -31.07 -12.95 -32.66
CA ASN A 380 -32.14 -12.99 -31.66
C ASN A 380 -31.62 -13.05 -30.22
N VAL A 381 -30.52 -13.78 -29.98
CA VAL A 381 -29.87 -13.84 -28.67
C VAL A 381 -29.29 -12.48 -28.29
N VAL A 382 -28.60 -11.82 -29.23
CA VAL A 382 -28.06 -10.46 -29.02
C VAL A 382 -29.18 -9.46 -28.78
N ALA A 383 -30.29 -9.56 -29.53
CA ALA A 383 -31.47 -8.71 -29.36
C ALA A 383 -32.06 -8.82 -27.95
N THR A 384 -32.15 -10.04 -27.42
CA THR A 384 -32.62 -10.28 -26.05
C THR A 384 -31.64 -9.75 -25.00
N ALA A 385 -30.32 -9.86 -25.27
CA ALA A 385 -29.27 -9.43 -24.35
C ALA A 385 -29.25 -7.91 -24.11
N ILE A 386 -29.51 -7.13 -25.16
CA ILE A 386 -29.47 -5.66 -25.10
C ILE A 386 -30.84 -5.03 -24.81
N GLY A 387 -31.90 -5.84 -24.74
CA GLY A 387 -33.27 -5.35 -24.59
C GLY A 387 -33.77 -4.60 -25.82
N TYR A 388 -33.52 -5.15 -27.01
CA TYR A 388 -33.89 -4.58 -28.30
C TYR A 388 -35.34 -4.09 -28.33
N ASP A 389 -35.53 -2.86 -28.79
CA ASP A 389 -36.85 -2.27 -28.97
C ASP A 389 -36.97 -1.64 -30.36
N GLN A 390 -37.92 -2.15 -31.14
CA GLN A 390 -38.21 -1.64 -32.47
C GLN A 390 -38.83 -0.23 -32.43
N ALA A 391 -39.57 0.12 -31.38
CA ALA A 391 -40.20 1.43 -31.25
C ALA A 391 -39.16 2.54 -30.99
N ARG A 392 -38.03 2.20 -30.33
CA ARG A 392 -36.88 3.10 -30.16
C ARG A 392 -36.03 3.26 -31.43
N GLY A 393 -36.20 2.37 -32.40
CA GLY A 393 -35.39 2.36 -33.63
C GLY A 393 -34.02 1.73 -33.45
N ASP A 394 -33.89 0.75 -32.55
CA ASP A 394 -32.66 0.01 -32.31
C ASP A 394 -32.23 -0.78 -33.58
N GLN A 395 -30.92 -0.95 -33.77
CA GLN A 395 -30.36 -1.68 -34.91
C GLN A 395 -29.31 -2.70 -34.46
N ILE A 396 -29.40 -3.91 -35.03
CA ILE A 396 -28.46 -5.01 -34.73
C ILE A 396 -27.94 -5.59 -36.04
N THR A 397 -26.62 -5.60 -36.20
CA THR A 397 -25.94 -6.22 -37.33
C THR A 397 -25.05 -7.34 -36.84
N VAL A 398 -25.18 -8.54 -37.43
CA VAL A 398 -24.34 -9.69 -37.12
C VAL A 398 -23.63 -10.12 -38.40
N SER A 399 -22.29 -10.17 -38.37
CA SER A 399 -21.47 -10.58 -39.50
C SER A 399 -20.47 -11.67 -39.10
N SER A 400 -20.04 -12.46 -40.08
CA SER A 400 -19.10 -13.57 -39.89
C SER A 400 -17.82 -13.26 -40.64
N MET A 401 -16.68 -13.17 -39.93
CA MET A 401 -15.37 -12.88 -40.51
C MET A 401 -14.27 -13.64 -39.76
N ALA A 402 -13.24 -14.10 -40.46
CA ALA A 402 -12.10 -14.75 -39.81
C ALA A 402 -11.25 -13.72 -39.05
N PHE A 403 -10.91 -14.01 -37.78
CA PHE A 403 -10.05 -13.13 -36.98
C PHE A 403 -8.58 -13.52 -37.15
N ASP A 404 -7.70 -12.53 -37.04
CA ASP A 404 -6.26 -12.74 -36.95
C ASP A 404 -5.89 -13.19 -35.52
N ASP A 405 -5.31 -14.38 -35.39
CA ASP A 405 -4.92 -15.00 -34.12
C ASP A 405 -3.39 -15.03 -33.91
N SER A 406 -2.62 -14.32 -34.75
CA SER A 406 -1.15 -14.29 -34.72
C SER A 406 -0.59 -13.81 -33.37
N LEU A 407 -1.05 -12.66 -32.87
CA LEU A 407 -0.61 -12.10 -31.59
C LEU A 407 -0.95 -12.99 -30.39
N GLN A 408 -2.09 -13.66 -30.45
CA GLN A 408 -2.53 -14.53 -29.36
C GLN A 408 -1.65 -15.78 -29.27
N LYS A 409 -1.28 -16.36 -30.42
CA LYS A 409 -0.31 -17.46 -30.51
C LYS A 409 1.09 -17.05 -30.06
N GLU A 410 1.52 -15.83 -30.38
CA GLU A 410 2.81 -15.30 -29.95
C GLU A 410 2.86 -15.11 -28.42
N ALA A 411 1.82 -14.51 -27.83
CA ALA A 411 1.71 -14.35 -26.38
C ALA A 411 1.64 -15.70 -25.62
N GLU A 412 0.91 -16.68 -26.16
CA GLU A 412 0.87 -18.03 -25.61
C GLU A 412 2.24 -18.73 -25.68
N ALA A 413 2.98 -18.53 -26.77
CA ALA A 413 4.32 -19.06 -26.93
C ALA A 413 5.33 -18.39 -25.96
N GLU A 414 5.23 -17.08 -25.75
CA GLU A 414 6.06 -16.35 -24.78
C GLU A 414 5.78 -16.80 -23.34
N MET A 415 4.51 -16.90 -22.95
CA MET A 415 4.12 -17.40 -21.62
C MET A 415 4.58 -18.85 -21.39
N ALA A 416 4.50 -19.70 -22.42
CA ALA A 416 5.01 -21.07 -22.35
C ALA A 416 6.54 -21.09 -22.21
N ALA A 417 7.25 -20.24 -22.94
CA ALA A 417 8.71 -20.10 -22.86
C ALA A 417 9.17 -19.56 -21.50
N GLU A 418 8.45 -18.61 -20.91
CA GLU A 418 8.74 -18.07 -19.58
C GLU A 418 8.54 -19.12 -18.49
N LYS A 419 7.42 -19.86 -18.53
CA LYS A 419 7.18 -20.99 -17.63
C LYS A 419 8.28 -22.04 -17.73
N ALA A 420 8.70 -22.39 -18.95
CA ALA A 420 9.79 -23.33 -19.18
C ALA A 420 11.14 -22.83 -18.62
N ARG A 421 11.45 -21.53 -18.76
CA ARG A 421 12.65 -20.89 -18.19
C ARG A 421 12.61 -20.89 -16.66
N ALA A 422 11.46 -20.59 -16.06
CA ALA A 422 11.28 -20.62 -14.61
C ALA A 422 11.47 -22.03 -14.03
N GLU A 423 10.95 -23.06 -14.69
CA GLU A 423 11.17 -24.45 -14.30
C GLU A 423 12.64 -24.87 -14.46
N ALA A 424 13.30 -24.46 -15.55
CA ALA A 424 14.73 -24.72 -15.77
C ALA A 424 15.61 -24.03 -14.71
N ALA A 425 15.28 -22.80 -14.30
CA ALA A 425 15.99 -22.08 -13.24
C ALA A 425 15.87 -22.81 -11.88
N LYS A 426 14.66 -23.27 -11.53
CA LYS A 426 14.44 -24.09 -10.32
C LYS A 426 15.25 -25.39 -10.35
N ARG A 427 15.29 -26.09 -11.49
CA ARG A 427 16.09 -27.31 -11.66
C ARG A 427 17.59 -27.03 -11.50
N ASN A 428 18.10 -25.98 -12.10
CA ASN A 428 19.51 -25.61 -12.01
C ASN A 428 19.90 -25.20 -10.58
N MET A 429 19.02 -24.50 -9.86
CA MET A 429 19.23 -24.16 -8.45
C MET A 429 19.28 -25.41 -7.57
N LEU A 430 18.40 -26.39 -7.80
CA LEU A 430 18.44 -27.70 -7.11
C LEU A 430 19.73 -28.46 -7.38
N ILE A 431 20.20 -28.49 -8.63
CA ILE A 431 21.47 -29.13 -9.00
C ILE A 431 22.65 -28.43 -8.31
N ALA A 432 22.67 -27.10 -8.29
CA ALA A 432 23.71 -26.33 -7.60
C ALA A 432 23.72 -26.58 -6.09
N ALA A 433 22.54 -26.70 -5.46
CA ALA A 433 22.41 -27.04 -4.04
C ALA A 433 22.89 -28.47 -3.73
N MET A 434 22.61 -29.44 -4.61
CA MET A 434 23.15 -30.80 -4.46
C MET A 434 24.67 -30.85 -4.65
N ALA A 435 25.20 -30.09 -5.62
CA ALA A 435 26.64 -30.01 -5.87
C ALA A 435 27.40 -29.37 -4.70
N SER A 436 26.86 -28.30 -4.10
CA SER A 436 27.47 -27.68 -2.91
C SER A 436 27.41 -28.60 -1.69
N GLY A 437 26.31 -29.34 -1.49
CA GLY A 437 26.21 -30.37 -0.45
C GLY A 437 27.23 -31.49 -0.62
N ALA A 438 27.41 -32.00 -1.85
CA ALA A 438 28.42 -33.02 -2.15
C ALA A 438 29.85 -32.52 -1.92
N PHE A 439 30.13 -31.25 -2.25
CA PHE A 439 31.44 -30.64 -2.01
C PHE A 439 31.76 -30.54 -0.51
N ILE A 440 30.80 -30.15 0.32
CA ILE A 440 30.97 -30.08 1.78
C ILE A 440 31.26 -31.47 2.36
N LEU A 441 30.54 -32.51 1.92
CA LEU A 441 30.80 -33.89 2.35
C LEU A 441 32.20 -34.37 1.95
N LEU A 442 32.67 -34.01 0.76
CA LEU A 442 34.01 -34.36 0.29
C LEU A 442 35.10 -33.69 1.14
N VAL A 443 34.94 -32.42 1.49
CA VAL A 443 35.87 -31.70 2.38
C VAL A 443 35.92 -32.35 3.77
N LEU A 444 34.77 -32.73 4.34
CA LEU A 444 34.70 -33.43 5.63
C LEU A 444 35.39 -34.79 5.57
N LEU A 445 35.23 -35.54 4.48
CA LEU A 445 35.87 -36.83 4.28
C LEU A 445 37.39 -36.71 4.16
N VAL A 446 37.89 -35.70 3.44
CA VAL A 446 39.34 -35.42 3.36
C VAL A 446 39.90 -35.01 4.73
N ALA A 447 39.19 -34.17 5.49
CA ALA A 447 39.59 -33.78 6.84
C ALA A 447 39.65 -35.00 7.79
N TYR A 448 38.68 -35.91 7.67
CA TYR A 448 38.64 -37.15 8.44
C TYR A 448 39.84 -38.08 8.14
N ILE A 449 40.18 -38.25 6.85
CA ILE A 449 41.34 -39.05 6.43
C ILE A 449 42.65 -38.41 6.92
N ALA A 450 42.79 -37.09 6.84
CA ALA A 450 43.96 -36.37 7.33
C ALA A 450 44.14 -36.54 8.85
N MET A 451 43.04 -36.52 9.61
CA MET A 451 43.05 -36.76 11.06
C MET A 451 43.51 -38.19 11.40
N LEU A 452 43.04 -39.19 10.66
CA LEU A 452 43.46 -40.59 10.82
C LEU A 452 44.95 -40.79 10.49
N ARG A 453 45.45 -40.15 9.43
CA ARG A 453 46.88 -40.19 9.08
C ARG A 453 47.75 -39.54 10.15
N ARG A 454 47.34 -38.40 10.71
CA ARG A 454 48.05 -37.76 11.84
C ARG A 454 48.10 -38.67 13.07
N ARG A 455 47.00 -39.35 13.40
CA ARG A 455 46.97 -40.31 14.52
C ARG A 455 47.88 -41.52 14.28
N ARG A 456 47.99 -42.03 13.06
CA ARG A 456 48.92 -43.11 12.71
C ARG A 456 50.38 -42.68 12.74
N ALA A 457 50.68 -41.48 12.22
CA ALA A 457 52.03 -40.93 12.25
C ALA A 457 52.51 -40.67 13.70
N ALA A 458 51.60 -40.26 14.59
CA ALA A 458 51.92 -40.12 16.02
C ALA A 458 52.27 -41.47 16.68
N ARG A 459 51.54 -42.55 16.36
CA ARG A 459 51.83 -43.90 16.88
C ARG A 459 53.15 -44.46 16.35
N LEU A 460 53.46 -44.26 15.07
CA LEU A 460 54.73 -44.71 14.46
C LEU A 460 55.93 -43.93 15.03
N ALA A 461 55.75 -42.65 15.35
CA ALA A 461 56.78 -41.86 16.03
C ALA A 461 57.00 -42.34 17.48
N GLU A 462 55.95 -42.79 18.16
CA GLU A 462 56.03 -43.38 19.51
C GLU A 462 56.70 -44.76 19.49
N GLU A 463 56.44 -45.60 18.48
CA GLU A 463 57.13 -46.89 18.27
C GLU A 463 58.62 -46.71 17.94
N LEU A 464 58.98 -45.74 17.10
CA LEU A 464 60.39 -45.42 16.80
C LEU A 464 61.13 -44.83 18.01
N ALA A 465 60.44 -44.05 18.84
CA ALA A 465 61.01 -43.55 20.09
C ALA A 465 61.30 -44.67 21.09
N ARG A 466 60.40 -45.67 21.21
CA ARG A 466 60.63 -46.86 22.03
C ARG A 466 61.80 -47.73 21.52
N GLN A 467 61.97 -47.86 20.21
CA GLN A 467 63.11 -48.58 19.63
C GLN A 467 64.45 -47.89 19.90
N GLN A 468 64.48 -46.56 19.91
CA GLN A 468 65.69 -45.81 20.29
C GLN A 468 65.99 -45.91 21.79
N GLU A 469 64.97 -45.98 22.62
CA GLU A 469 65.10 -46.21 24.06
C GLU A 469 65.61 -47.64 24.36
N GLU A 470 65.13 -48.65 23.64
CA GLU A 470 65.65 -50.03 23.72
C GLU A 470 67.10 -50.17 23.21
N GLU A 471 67.48 -49.43 22.16
CA GLU A 471 68.88 -49.38 21.70
C GLU A 471 69.81 -48.67 22.70
N GLU A 472 69.37 -47.58 23.36
CA GLU A 472 70.16 -46.91 24.41
C GLU A 472 70.34 -47.78 25.66
N ILE A 473 69.35 -48.60 26.03
CA ILE A 473 69.44 -49.54 27.15
C ILE A 473 70.38 -50.71 26.83
N ASN A 474 70.48 -51.10 25.56
CA ASN A 474 71.31 -52.23 25.12
C ASN A 474 72.82 -51.89 25.08
N VAL A 475 73.20 -50.61 24.91
CA VAL A 475 74.61 -50.16 24.88
C VAL A 475 75.24 -50.10 26.28
N LEU A 476 74.44 -50.07 27.36
CA LEU A 476 74.92 -50.00 28.74
C LEU A 476 75.18 -51.37 29.38
N ARG A 477 75.03 -52.47 28.63
CA ARG A 477 74.96 -53.84 29.18
C ARG A 477 75.93 -54.83 28.50
N GLU A 478 77.02 -54.33 27.92
CA GLU A 478 78.16 -55.15 27.47
C GLU A 478 79.26 -55.15 28.53
N ASP A 479 79.15 -56.03 29.53
CA ASP A 479 80.32 -56.67 30.15
C ASP A 479 79.90 -57.98 30.88
N GLU A 480 80.61 -59.05 30.50
CA GLU A 480 80.60 -60.47 30.93
C GLU A 480 79.56 -61.50 30.39
N PRO A 481 79.99 -62.75 30.07
CA PRO A 481 79.30 -63.64 29.12
C PRO A 481 78.85 -65.02 29.68
N LEU A 482 78.20 -65.80 28.78
CA LEU A 482 77.76 -67.23 28.86
C LEU A 482 76.41 -67.44 29.58
N GLU A 483 75.41 -68.21 29.12
CA GLU A 483 75.29 -69.31 28.15
C GLU A 483 73.77 -69.53 27.83
N VAL A 484 73.45 -69.86 26.57
CA VAL A 484 72.60 -70.99 26.10
C VAL A 484 71.06 -71.03 26.34
N VAL A 485 70.38 -71.44 25.25
CA VAL A 485 69.05 -72.05 25.03
C VAL A 485 67.84 -71.15 24.66
N GLN A 486 67.36 -71.43 23.46
CA GLN A 486 66.04 -71.15 22.88
C GLN A 486 64.86 -71.67 23.74
N ARG A 487 63.74 -70.95 23.78
CA ARG A 487 62.42 -71.44 23.29
C ARG A 487 61.28 -70.47 23.63
N ALA A 488 60.34 -70.41 22.70
CA ALA A 488 59.11 -69.63 22.74
C ALA A 488 58.25 -69.95 23.97
N ARG A 489 57.84 -68.92 24.72
CA ARG A 489 56.75 -69.00 25.71
C ARG A 489 55.41 -68.73 25.02
N SER A 490 54.46 -69.65 25.20
CA SER A 490 53.05 -69.45 24.86
C SER A 490 52.34 -68.78 26.03
N ARG A 491 51.34 -67.95 25.73
CA ARG A 491 50.54 -67.14 26.67
C ARG A 491 49.81 -67.95 27.77
N GLU A 492 49.84 -69.28 27.71
CA GLU A 492 49.24 -70.17 28.71
C GLU A 492 50.15 -70.36 29.94
N ASP A 493 51.47 -70.15 29.81
CA ASP A 493 52.42 -70.26 30.93
C ASP A 493 52.46 -68.98 31.78
N ASP A 494 52.24 -67.80 31.18
CA ASP A 494 52.18 -66.52 31.93
C ASP A 494 50.96 -66.46 32.87
N ILE A 495 49.87 -67.17 32.55
CA ILE A 495 48.69 -67.28 33.43
C ILE A 495 48.95 -68.25 34.60
N LYS A 496 49.84 -69.23 34.43
CA LYS A 496 50.27 -70.15 35.50
C LYS A 496 51.27 -69.50 36.45
N ASP A 497 52.17 -68.66 35.94
CA ASP A 497 53.16 -67.94 36.76
C ASP A 497 52.48 -66.88 37.64
N ILE A 498 51.49 -66.13 37.11
CA ILE A 498 50.68 -65.16 37.88
C ILE A 498 49.87 -65.86 39.00
N ALA A 499 49.44 -67.10 38.78
CA ALA A 499 48.71 -67.89 39.78
C ALA A 499 49.61 -68.48 40.89
N GLN A 500 50.94 -68.53 40.70
CA GLN A 500 51.89 -69.00 41.70
C GLN A 500 52.55 -67.88 42.49
N GLU A 501 52.68 -66.68 41.92
CA GLU A 501 53.33 -65.54 42.61
C GLU A 501 52.39 -64.77 43.56
N ASN A 502 51.08 -64.71 43.30
CA ASN A 502 50.11 -64.00 44.15
C ASN A 502 48.84 -64.84 44.43
N PRO A 503 48.92 -65.87 45.30
CA PRO A 503 47.75 -66.71 45.64
C PRO A 503 46.60 -65.94 46.30
N ASP A 504 46.90 -64.79 46.93
CA ASP A 504 45.91 -63.97 47.64
C ASP A 504 44.98 -63.17 46.69
N GLU A 505 45.49 -62.67 45.55
CA GLU A 505 44.69 -61.96 44.55
C GLU A 505 43.77 -62.91 43.75
N VAL A 506 44.23 -64.13 43.48
CA VAL A 506 43.43 -65.17 42.81
C VAL A 506 42.32 -65.68 43.74
N ALA A 507 42.58 -65.75 45.06
CA ALA A 507 41.55 -66.11 46.05
C ALA A 507 40.46 -65.04 46.20
N GLU A 508 40.78 -63.76 45.98
CA GLU A 508 39.81 -62.66 45.98
C GLU A 508 38.86 -62.73 44.75
N ILE A 509 39.41 -63.08 43.58
CA ILE A 509 38.65 -63.25 42.34
C ILE A 509 37.71 -64.47 42.41
N ILE A 510 38.15 -65.58 43.02
CA ILE A 510 37.29 -66.76 43.24
C ILE A 510 36.21 -66.49 44.30
N LYS A 511 36.51 -65.72 45.36
CA LYS A 511 35.49 -65.28 46.34
C LYS A 511 34.42 -64.38 45.73
N LEU A 512 34.76 -63.59 44.70
CA LEU A 512 33.80 -62.75 43.98
C LEU A 512 32.84 -63.60 43.13
N TRP A 513 33.32 -64.69 42.56
CA TRP A 513 32.52 -65.63 41.74
C TRP A 513 31.67 -66.62 42.56
N LEU A 514 32.02 -66.90 43.82
CA LEU A 514 31.23 -67.76 44.71
C LEU A 514 30.14 -67.02 45.50
N ARG A 515 30.04 -65.70 45.35
CA ARG A 515 29.06 -64.83 46.04
C ARG A 515 27.93 -64.38 45.09
N GLU A 516 27.83 -64.98 43.91
CA GLU A 516 26.74 -64.79 42.95
C GLU A 516 25.97 -66.10 42.76
#